data_AF-A0A2M7RTS5-F1
#
_entry.id   AF-A0A2M7RTS5-F1
#
_cell.length_a   1.000
_cell.length_b   1.000
_cell.length_c   1.000
_cell.angle_alpha   90.00
_cell.angle_beta   90.00
_cell.angle_gamma   90.00
#
_symmetry.space_group_name_H-M   'P 1'
#
loop_
_entity.id
_entity.type
_entity.pdbx_description
1 polymer ?
#
loop_
_entity_poly.entity_id
_entity_poly.type
_entity_poly.pdbx_seq_one_letter_code
_entity_poly.pdbx_strand_id
1 'polypeptide(L)'
;TPPSGNMMLSWKHVELGFMQPNDKYNLALHEMAHALKLSIKYSDNFDANFYRYINEWKSVGMPEFQKMKHADDSFLREYAAVNIHEFFAVCVEHFFEVPTQFQYNLPHIYFHLCILLNLDPINVYNDYKVKR
;
A
#
# COMPACT_ATOMS: atom_id res chain seq x y z
N THR A 1 -6.95 -5.71 -9.74
CA THR A 1 -6.53 -6.95 -10.44
C THR A 1 -7.69 -7.92 -10.68
N PRO A 2 -7.82 -8.56 -11.87
CA PRO A 2 -8.86 -9.56 -12.13
C PRO A 2 -8.72 -10.80 -11.22
N PRO A 3 -9.81 -11.54 -10.92
CA PRO A 3 -9.78 -12.73 -10.07
C PRO A 3 -8.89 -13.88 -10.57
N SER A 4 -8.43 -13.82 -11.82
CA SER A 4 -7.66 -14.86 -12.51
C SER A 4 -6.17 -14.90 -12.18
N GLY A 5 -5.66 -14.00 -11.32
CA GLY A 5 -4.25 -13.98 -10.91
C GLY A 5 -3.29 -13.36 -11.94
N ASN A 6 -3.81 -12.75 -13.02
CA ASN A 6 -3.00 -12.04 -14.00
C ASN A 6 -2.89 -10.57 -13.62
N MET A 7 -1.67 -10.06 -13.44
CA MET A 7 -1.40 -8.63 -13.39
C MET A 7 -1.19 -8.10 -14.80
N MET A 8 -1.89 -7.02 -15.15
CA MET A 8 -1.71 -6.35 -16.42
C MET A 8 -1.16 -4.96 -16.15
N LEU A 9 0.02 -4.68 -16.69
CA LEU A 9 0.68 -3.39 -16.57
C LEU A 9 0.81 -2.76 -17.95
N SER A 10 0.42 -1.49 -18.06
CA SER A 10 0.74 -0.67 -19.22
C SER A 10 2.11 -0.04 -19.00
N TRP A 11 3.09 -0.38 -19.84
CA TRP A 11 4.47 0.14 -19.72
C TRP A 11 4.52 1.67 -19.63
N LYS A 12 3.72 2.37 -20.45
CA LYS A 12 3.58 3.82 -20.41
C LYS A 12 3.15 4.36 -19.03
N HIS A 13 2.22 3.68 -18.35
CA HIS A 13 1.75 4.10 -17.03
C HIS A 13 2.76 3.79 -15.92
N VAL A 14 3.57 2.73 -16.09
CA VAL A 14 4.72 2.47 -15.21
C VAL A 14 5.73 3.61 -15.35
N GLU A 15 6.11 3.99 -16.57
CA GLU A 15 7.03 5.10 -16.81
C GLU A 15 6.50 6.42 -16.23
N LEU A 16 5.22 6.73 -16.44
CA LEU A 16 4.60 7.94 -15.90
C LEU A 16 4.62 7.99 -14.37
N GLY A 17 4.31 6.87 -13.70
CA GLY A 17 4.34 6.80 -12.23
C GLY A 17 5.71 7.13 -11.65
N PHE A 18 6.80 6.70 -12.29
CA PHE A 18 8.15 7.04 -11.84
C PHE A 18 8.60 8.45 -12.25
N MET A 19 8.00 9.05 -13.27
CA MET A 19 8.28 10.44 -13.68
C MET A 19 7.57 11.48 -12.80
N GLN A 20 6.49 11.11 -12.11
CA GLN A 20 5.71 12.01 -11.25
C GLN A 20 5.55 11.45 -9.82
N PRO A 21 6.65 11.30 -9.06
CA PRO A 21 6.71 10.52 -7.81
C PRO A 21 5.99 11.14 -6.60
N ASN A 22 5.10 12.12 -6.80
CA ASN A 22 4.39 12.82 -5.72
C ASN A 22 2.90 13.05 -6.02
N ASP A 23 2.36 12.47 -7.08
CA ASP A 23 0.94 12.61 -7.46
C ASP A 23 0.02 11.63 -6.70
N LYS A 24 0.61 10.77 -5.86
CA LYS A 24 -0.06 9.72 -5.07
C LYS A 24 -0.66 8.60 -5.94
N TYR A 25 -0.21 8.48 -7.19
CA TYR A 25 -0.68 7.52 -8.16
C TYR A 25 0.50 6.80 -8.82
N ASN A 26 0.72 5.54 -8.46
CA ASN A 26 1.79 4.75 -9.07
C ASN A 26 1.29 3.34 -9.38
N LEU A 27 0.96 3.13 -10.66
CA LEU A 27 0.39 1.86 -11.13
C LEU A 27 1.30 0.66 -10.86
N ALA A 28 2.62 0.84 -10.92
CA ALA A 28 3.57 -0.24 -10.67
C ALA A 28 3.52 -0.68 -9.21
N LEU A 29 3.56 0.28 -8.28
CA LEU A 29 3.41 0.01 -6.84
C LEU A 29 2.05 -0.60 -6.51
N HIS A 30 1.00 -0.10 -7.16
CA HIS A 30 -0.37 -0.59 -6.99
C HIS A 30 -0.50 -2.08 -7.33
N GLU A 31 -0.08 -2.48 -8.54
CA GLU A 31 -0.15 -3.89 -8.92
C GLU A 31 0.85 -4.73 -8.13
N MET A 32 2.03 -4.22 -7.77
CA MET A 32 2.97 -4.92 -6.89
C MET A 32 2.35 -5.24 -5.52
N ALA A 33 1.53 -4.34 -4.96
CA ALA A 33 0.80 -4.60 -3.73
C ALA A 33 -0.20 -5.77 -3.90
N HIS A 34 -0.92 -5.82 -5.02
CA HIS A 34 -1.78 -6.96 -5.33
C HIS A 34 -0.97 -8.26 -5.51
N ALA A 35 0.17 -8.20 -6.20
CA ALA A 35 1.09 -9.32 -6.38
C ALA A 35 1.54 -9.90 -5.03
N LEU A 36 1.95 -9.03 -4.11
CA LEU A 36 2.44 -9.41 -2.80
C LEU A 36 1.36 -10.16 -2.01
N LYS A 37 0.11 -9.69 -2.05
CA LYS A 37 -1.02 -10.41 -1.42
C LYS A 37 -1.34 -11.73 -2.12
N LEU A 38 -1.27 -11.78 -3.45
CA LEU A 38 -1.50 -13.01 -4.22
C LEU A 38 -0.40 -14.05 -3.98
N SER A 39 0.83 -13.62 -3.70
CA SER A 39 1.96 -14.52 -3.43
C SER A 39 1.67 -15.49 -2.27
N ILE A 40 0.98 -15.03 -1.22
CA ILE A 40 0.54 -15.89 -0.10
C ILE A 40 -0.32 -17.06 -0.59
N LYS A 41 -1.18 -16.82 -1.58
CA LYS A 41 -2.18 -17.80 -2.05
C LYS A 41 -1.62 -18.76 -3.10
N TYR A 42 -0.65 -18.31 -3.91
CA TYR A 42 -0.24 -19.01 -5.13
C TYR A 42 1.25 -19.40 -5.17
N SER A 43 2.05 -18.98 -4.19
CA SER A 43 3.48 -19.31 -4.12
C SER A 43 3.78 -20.11 -2.86
N ASP A 44 4.64 -21.12 -2.97
CA ASP A 44 5.19 -21.84 -1.82
C ASP A 44 6.28 -21.04 -1.09
N ASN A 45 6.79 -19.96 -1.71
CA ASN A 45 7.86 -19.10 -1.20
C ASN A 45 7.34 -17.70 -0.85
N PHE A 46 6.26 -17.60 -0.08
CA PHE A 46 5.71 -16.32 0.39
C PHE A 46 6.47 -15.78 1.62
N ASP A 47 6.39 -14.48 1.86
CA ASP A 47 6.95 -13.86 3.07
C ASP A 47 6.09 -14.22 4.30
N ALA A 48 6.66 -15.03 5.20
CA ALA A 48 5.98 -15.49 6.41
C ALA A 48 5.70 -14.37 7.43
N ASN A 49 6.50 -13.31 7.47
CA ASN A 49 6.24 -12.15 8.33
C ASN A 49 5.05 -11.36 7.80
N PHE A 50 5.03 -11.10 6.50
CA PHE A 50 3.91 -10.45 5.82
C PHE A 50 2.61 -11.24 6.04
N TYR A 51 2.63 -12.56 5.83
CA TYR A 51 1.46 -13.42 6.07
C TYR A 51 0.93 -13.35 7.51
N ARG A 52 1.81 -13.36 8.50
CA ARG A 52 1.42 -13.28 9.91
C ARG A 52 0.85 -11.92 10.30
N TYR A 53 1.27 -10.85 9.64
CA TYR A 53 0.96 -9.48 10.05
C TYR A 53 -0.14 -8.78 9.22
N ILE A 54 -0.44 -9.26 8.00
CA ILE A 54 -1.41 -8.60 7.11
C ILE A 54 -2.81 -8.45 7.73
N ASN A 55 -3.24 -9.39 8.58
CA ASN A 55 -4.53 -9.29 9.28
C ASN A 55 -4.53 -8.23 10.38
N GLU A 56 -3.40 -8.03 11.06
CA GLU A 56 -3.24 -6.96 12.05
C GLU A 56 -3.31 -5.60 11.36
N TRP A 57 -2.53 -5.43 10.29
CA TRP A 57 -2.58 -4.23 9.45
C TRP A 57 -4.00 -3.95 8.93
N LYS A 58 -4.70 -4.98 8.44
CA LYS A 58 -6.08 -4.85 7.95
C LYS A 58 -7.03 -4.38 9.06
N SER A 59 -6.86 -4.86 10.29
CA SER A 59 -7.66 -4.44 11.43
C SER A 59 -7.44 -2.96 11.77
N VAL A 60 -6.20 -2.50 11.70
CA VAL A 60 -5.84 -1.08 11.90
C VAL A 60 -6.37 -0.17 10.79
N GLY A 61 -6.37 -0.64 9.54
CA GLY A 61 -6.89 0.12 8.40
C GLY A 61 -8.42 0.12 8.28
N MET A 62 -9.11 -0.84 8.90
CA MET A 62 -10.56 -1.01 8.75
C MET A 62 -11.38 0.23 9.14
N PRO A 63 -11.11 0.94 10.25
CA PRO A 63 -11.86 2.14 10.60
C PRO A 63 -11.78 3.23 9.52
N GLU A 64 -10.59 3.48 8.96
CA GLU A 64 -10.43 4.47 7.89
C GLU A 64 -11.12 4.00 6.60
N PHE A 65 -11.00 2.73 6.25
CA PHE A 65 -11.72 2.17 5.09
C PHE A 65 -13.24 2.34 5.22
N GLN A 66 -13.82 2.08 6.40
CA GLN A 66 -15.25 2.29 6.62
C GLN A 66 -15.63 3.77 6.58
N LYS A 67 -14.80 4.65 7.16
CA LYS A 67 -15.00 6.10 7.07
C LYS A 67 -15.05 6.57 5.61
N MET A 68 -14.10 6.12 4.78
CA MET A 68 -14.04 6.45 3.35
C MET A 68 -15.26 5.93 2.56
N LYS A 69 -15.94 4.88 3.03
CA LYS A 69 -17.18 4.40 2.39
C LYS A 69 -18.40 5.29 2.68
N HIS A 70 -18.32 6.13 3.70
CA HIS A 70 -19.44 6.94 4.16
C HIS A 70 -19.19 8.45 4.06
N ALA A 71 -17.97 8.87 3.73
CA ALA A 71 -17.56 10.26 3.61
C ALA A 71 -16.51 10.42 2.50
N ASP A 72 -16.53 11.57 1.82
CA ASP A 72 -15.66 11.85 0.67
C ASP A 72 -14.30 12.49 1.06
N ASP A 73 -14.07 12.78 2.34
CA ASP A 73 -12.85 13.47 2.79
C ASP A 73 -11.88 12.50 3.49
N SER A 74 -10.88 12.04 2.72
CA SER A 74 -9.74 11.29 3.23
C SER A 74 -8.45 11.71 2.53
N PHE A 75 -7.34 11.56 3.24
CA PHE A 75 -6.00 11.75 2.69
C PHE A 75 -5.70 10.78 1.53
N LEU A 76 -6.27 9.58 1.57
CA LEU A 76 -6.13 8.56 0.53
C LEU A 76 -7.04 8.88 -0.66
N ARG A 77 -6.59 8.54 -1.87
CA ARG A 77 -7.43 8.64 -3.08
C ARG A 77 -8.75 7.87 -2.90
N GLU A 78 -9.85 8.44 -3.41
CA GLU A 78 -11.21 7.86 -3.34
C GLU A 78 -11.28 6.39 -3.78
N TYR A 79 -10.43 5.99 -4.73
CA TYR A 79 -10.33 4.62 -5.22
C TYR A 79 -10.06 3.59 -4.12
N ALA A 80 -9.45 3.99 -3.00
CA ALA A 80 -9.24 3.12 -1.84
C ALA A 80 -10.55 2.62 -1.22
N ALA A 81 -11.68 3.31 -1.42
CA ALA A 81 -12.98 2.94 -0.87
C ALA A 81 -13.68 1.79 -1.62
N VAL A 82 -13.21 1.43 -2.82
CA VAL A 82 -13.84 0.40 -3.68
C VAL A 82 -13.94 -0.94 -2.97
N ASN A 83 -12.81 -1.47 -2.49
CA ASN A 83 -12.74 -2.68 -1.69
C ASN A 83 -11.43 -2.73 -0.89
N ILE A 84 -11.30 -3.68 0.04
CA ILE A 84 -10.13 -3.77 0.92
C ILE A 84 -8.82 -4.14 0.20
N HIS A 85 -8.87 -4.69 -1.02
CA HIS A 85 -7.68 -4.92 -1.84
C HIS A 85 -7.17 -3.61 -2.44
N GLU A 86 -8.08 -2.80 -3.00
CA GLU A 86 -7.72 -1.46 -3.50
C GLU A 86 -7.28 -0.54 -2.38
N PHE A 87 -7.90 -0.64 -1.19
CA PHE A 87 -7.46 0.08 -0.01
C PHE A 87 -5.98 -0.19 0.31
N PHE A 88 -5.57 -1.46 0.29
CA PHE A 88 -4.16 -1.83 0.50
C PHE A 88 -3.25 -1.30 -0.59
N ALA A 89 -3.63 -1.45 -1.86
CA ALA A 89 -2.80 -1.00 -2.96
C ALA A 89 -2.62 0.54 -2.96
N VAL A 90 -3.68 1.30 -2.71
CA VAL A 90 -3.62 2.76 -2.59
C VAL A 90 -2.80 3.19 -1.37
N CYS A 91 -2.90 2.48 -0.24
CA CYS A 91 -2.02 2.69 0.90
C CYS A 91 -0.54 2.51 0.52
N VAL A 92 -0.20 1.44 -0.22
CA VAL A 92 1.17 1.20 -0.68
C VAL A 92 1.65 2.31 -1.63
N GLU A 93 0.81 2.80 -2.53
CA GLU A 93 1.17 3.96 -3.37
C GLU A 93 1.54 5.18 -2.52
N HIS A 94 0.68 5.58 -1.58
CA HIS A 94 0.93 6.75 -0.73
C HIS A 94 2.15 6.56 0.17
N PHE A 95 2.41 5.32 0.57
CA PHE A 95 3.54 4.94 1.41
C PHE A 95 4.89 5.24 0.74
N PHE A 96 5.00 5.00 -0.56
CA PHE A 96 6.24 5.27 -1.28
C PHE A 96 6.29 6.68 -1.89
N GLU A 97 5.17 7.18 -2.38
CA GLU A 97 5.09 8.46 -3.10
C GLU A 97 5.12 9.66 -2.16
N VAL A 98 4.34 9.62 -1.07
CA VAL A 98 4.17 10.77 -0.15
C VAL A 98 4.30 10.36 1.33
N PRO A 99 5.37 9.65 1.73
CA PRO A 99 5.48 9.01 3.04
C PRO A 99 5.33 9.98 4.21
N THR A 100 5.95 11.17 4.14
CA THR A 100 5.86 12.18 5.21
C THR A 100 4.43 12.68 5.40
N GLN A 101 3.71 12.90 4.30
CA GLN A 101 2.30 13.32 4.36
C GLN A 101 1.42 12.19 4.88
N PHE A 102 1.71 10.94 4.51
CA PHE A 102 0.99 9.78 5.00
C PHE A 102 1.19 9.58 6.51
N GLN A 103 2.44 9.67 6.99
CA GLN A 103 2.74 9.63 8.42
C GLN A 103 1.98 10.73 9.19
N TYR A 104 1.88 11.94 8.63
CA TYR A 104 1.17 13.04 9.28
C TYR A 104 -0.35 12.82 9.34
N ASN A 105 -0.97 12.43 8.22
CA ASN A 105 -2.43 12.36 8.11
C ASN A 105 -3.02 11.06 8.69
N LEU A 106 -2.34 9.92 8.52
CA LEU A 106 -2.80 8.60 8.97
C LEU A 106 -1.64 7.84 9.67
N PRO A 107 -1.11 8.35 10.80
CA PRO A 107 0.11 7.86 11.44
C PRO A 107 0.04 6.38 11.82
N HIS A 108 -1.11 5.90 12.29
CA HIS A 108 -1.29 4.51 12.68
C HIS A 108 -1.19 3.57 11.47
N ILE A 109 -1.86 3.90 10.36
CA ILE A 109 -1.82 3.06 9.16
C ILE A 109 -0.41 3.06 8.56
N TYR A 110 0.24 4.22 8.51
CA TYR A 110 1.63 4.35 8.08
C TYR A 110 2.58 3.48 8.91
N PHE A 111 2.53 3.57 10.23
CA PHE A 111 3.40 2.79 11.12
C PHE A 111 3.20 1.27 10.94
N HIS A 112 1.96 0.81 10.84
CA HIS A 112 1.68 -0.60 10.62
C HIS A 112 2.09 -1.06 9.21
N LEU A 113 2.10 -0.18 8.19
CA LEU A 113 2.71 -0.49 6.90
C LEU A 113 4.23 -0.65 7.02
N CYS A 114 4.90 0.19 7.82
CA CYS A 114 6.34 0.02 8.05
C CYS A 114 6.67 -1.35 8.62
N ILE A 115 5.87 -1.83 9.58
CA ILE A 115 6.04 -3.17 10.16
C ILE A 115 5.72 -4.25 9.11
N LEU A 116 4.59 -4.11 8.40
CA LEU A 116 4.12 -5.09 7.42
C LEU A 116 5.11 -5.30 6.27
N LEU A 117 5.68 -4.21 5.74
CA LEU A 117 6.61 -4.22 4.62
C LEU A 117 8.09 -4.26 5.07
N ASN A 118 8.33 -4.21 6.39
CA ASN A 118 9.65 -4.15 7.00
C ASN A 118 10.55 -3.04 6.40
N LEU A 119 9.95 -1.86 6.16
CA LEU A 119 10.57 -0.73 5.48
C LEU A 119 10.03 0.59 6.05
N ASP A 120 10.84 1.64 6.12
CA ASP A 120 10.42 3.01 6.45
C ASP A 120 10.94 3.99 5.38
N PRO A 121 10.11 4.39 4.41
CA PRO A 121 10.49 5.31 3.33
C PRO A 121 10.97 6.69 3.81
N ILE A 122 10.60 7.11 5.02
CA ILE A 122 11.09 8.38 5.61
C ILE A 122 12.54 8.21 6.10
N ASN A 123 12.95 6.99 6.47
CA ASN A 123 14.25 6.73 7.08
C ASN A 123 15.38 6.52 6.06
N VAL A 124 15.49 7.42 5.09
CA VAL A 124 16.46 7.36 3.98
C VAL A 124 17.93 7.28 4.44
N TYR A 125 18.24 7.77 5.64
CA TYR A 125 19.61 7.83 6.17
C TYR A 125 20.07 6.56 6.90
N ASN A 126 19.15 5.64 7.22
CA ASN A 126 19.48 4.38 7.91
C ASN A 126 18.97 3.18 7.11
N ASP A 127 19.20 3.22 5.79
CA ASP A 127 18.84 2.14 4.86
C ASP A 127 17.37 1.73 5.00
N TYR A 128 16.48 2.73 5.13
CA TYR A 128 15.04 2.54 5.25
C TYR A 128 14.60 1.60 6.38
N LYS A 129 15.44 1.42 7.42
CA LYS A 129 15.11 0.54 8.55
C LYS A 129 13.93 1.10 9.34
N VAL A 130 13.01 0.22 9.71
CA VAL A 130 11.91 0.57 10.62
C VAL A 130 12.48 1.01 11.96
N LYS A 131 12.17 2.24 12.38
CA LYS A 131 12.48 2.72 13.74
C LYS A 131 11.56 2.00 14.72
N ARG A 132 12.16 1.24 15.63
CA ARG A 132 11.46 0.51 16.71
C ARG A 132 11.34 1.38 17.94
#